data_AF-A0A506XXW1-F1
#
_entry.id   AF-A0A506XXW1-F1
#
_cell.length_a   1.000
_cell.length_b   1.000
_cell.length_c   1.000
_cell.angle_alpha   90.00
_cell.angle_beta   90.00
_cell.angle_gamma   90.00
#
_symmetry.space_group_name_H-M   'P 1'
#
loop_
_entity.id
_entity.type
_entity.pdbx_description
1 polymer ?
#
loop_
_entity_poly.entity_id
_entity_poly.type
_entity_poly.pdbx_seq_one_letter_code
_entity_poly.pdbx_strand_id
1 'polypeptide(L)'
;MARLVSLIVAVVASLAGGLLVLSQGGVLYRLYSLNFGRVGLENPDTVVPVAIAMGLLIVGALLVVVASATAGWSSLGVLVVGAVQVIVGALGTLLPPTLSARSDAGSASPVYTGLRELYRVLPDLTNGLYLVLPSGVVLAIGLANVLLGILAAARRRGQVASRAAARVVSLLVGLVVAVPAVAMIAVGGFLNYRYLITALRGVDPVGLALLGAGVVLLLVVVFAARWSSMAAIVGGLLVLGGGLATLFVPRAALAVVNRAGIGPDVIQGITVLGTVGGFALLGATLLGAGIGARIAGRVGARRSNWVAPHPGAEGDEPGRPWVTPGYTPVDGGGAADGVDRTSPTVVLPSDPPTSPGYQAPGSR
;
A
#
# COMPACT_ATOMS: atom_id res chain seq x y z
N MET A 1 20.21 -15.26 -8.21
CA MET A 1 18.88 -15.77 -8.63
C MET A 1 17.70 -15.13 -7.88
N ALA A 2 17.64 -15.12 -6.55
CA ALA A 2 16.46 -14.59 -5.80
C ALA A 2 16.02 -13.15 -6.17
N ARG A 3 16.96 -12.23 -6.45
CA ARG A 3 16.64 -10.85 -6.89
C ARG A 3 15.97 -10.81 -8.27
N LEU A 4 16.41 -11.68 -9.18
CA LEU A 4 15.85 -11.80 -10.53
C LEU A 4 14.42 -12.35 -10.46
N VAL A 5 14.20 -13.42 -9.68
CA VAL A 5 12.86 -13.99 -9.49
C VAL A 5 11.92 -12.96 -8.88
N SER A 6 12.35 -12.24 -7.84
CA SER A 6 11.53 -11.17 -7.24
C SER A 6 11.23 -10.03 -8.21
N LEU A 7 12.17 -9.67 -9.09
CA LEU A 7 11.95 -8.68 -10.14
C LEU A 7 10.87 -9.16 -11.13
N ILE A 8 11.01 -10.39 -11.63
CA ILE A 8 10.05 -10.98 -12.58
C ILE A 8 8.66 -11.04 -11.94
N VAL A 9 8.55 -11.53 -10.70
CA VAL A 9 7.28 -11.61 -9.99
C VAL A 9 6.67 -10.22 -9.79
N ALA A 10 7.46 -9.22 -9.38
CA ALA A 10 6.97 -7.85 -9.19
C ALA A 10 6.44 -7.25 -10.50
N VAL A 11 7.18 -7.42 -11.59
CA VAL A 11 6.81 -6.91 -12.92
C VAL A 11 5.55 -7.61 -13.43
N VAL A 12 5.56 -8.95 -13.45
CA VAL A 12 4.42 -9.74 -13.96
C VAL A 12 3.18 -9.50 -13.10
N ALA A 13 3.27 -9.55 -11.78
CA ALA A 13 2.12 -9.34 -10.91
C ALA A 13 1.60 -7.90 -10.99
N SER A 14 2.47 -6.88 -11.11
CA SER A 14 2.02 -5.50 -11.26
C SER A 14 1.38 -5.24 -12.62
N LEU A 15 1.96 -5.78 -13.70
CA LEU A 15 1.40 -5.61 -15.04
C LEU A 15 0.10 -6.38 -15.19
N ALA A 16 0.10 -7.68 -14.85
CA ALA A 16 -1.11 -8.50 -14.92
C ALA A 16 -2.20 -7.95 -13.99
N GLY A 17 -1.86 -7.62 -12.75
CA GLY A 17 -2.81 -7.05 -11.80
C GLY A 17 -3.38 -5.71 -12.26
N GLY A 18 -2.52 -4.79 -12.71
CA GLY A 18 -2.93 -3.49 -13.24
C GLY A 18 -3.82 -3.60 -14.46
N LEU A 19 -3.39 -4.37 -15.48
CA LEU A 19 -4.16 -4.58 -16.71
C LEU A 19 -5.51 -5.23 -16.41
N LEU A 20 -5.55 -6.19 -15.49
CA LEU A 20 -6.76 -6.90 -15.15
C LEU A 20 -7.75 -5.99 -14.41
N VAL A 21 -7.32 -5.19 -13.42
CA VAL A 21 -8.21 -4.20 -12.78
C VAL A 21 -8.74 -3.18 -13.79
N LEU A 22 -7.87 -2.64 -14.65
CA LEU A 22 -8.28 -1.61 -15.63
C LEU A 22 -9.22 -2.16 -16.69
N SER A 23 -8.95 -3.37 -17.20
CA SER A 23 -9.82 -4.03 -18.17
C SER A 23 -11.19 -4.30 -17.59
N GLN A 24 -11.27 -4.89 -16.40
CA GLN A 24 -12.55 -5.19 -15.77
C GLN A 24 -13.28 -3.91 -15.30
N GLY A 25 -12.54 -2.90 -14.85
CA GLY A 25 -13.09 -1.58 -14.57
C GLY A 25 -13.70 -0.92 -15.81
N GLY A 26 -13.07 -1.08 -16.98
CA GLY A 26 -13.62 -0.64 -18.28
C GLY A 26 -14.91 -1.38 -18.65
N VAL A 27 -14.96 -2.71 -18.45
CA VAL A 27 -16.19 -3.51 -18.61
C VAL A 27 -17.30 -3.00 -17.71
N LEU A 28 -17.01 -2.80 -16.43
CA LEU A 28 -17.97 -2.31 -15.46
C LEU A 28 -18.48 -0.92 -15.84
N TYR A 29 -17.57 0.00 -16.17
CA TYR A 29 -17.94 1.34 -16.62
C TYR A 29 -18.90 1.31 -17.81
N ARG A 30 -18.59 0.50 -18.83
CA ARG A 30 -19.48 0.32 -19.99
C ARG A 30 -20.84 -0.24 -19.59
N LEU A 31 -20.88 -1.26 -18.74
CA LEU A 31 -22.14 -1.87 -18.30
C LEU A 31 -22.99 -0.87 -17.51
N TYR A 32 -22.39 -0.08 -16.62
CA TYR A 32 -23.10 0.97 -15.88
C TYR A 32 -23.58 2.09 -16.80
N SER A 33 -22.76 2.54 -17.77
CA SER A 33 -23.12 3.63 -18.67
C SER A 33 -24.24 3.23 -19.64
N LEU A 34 -24.17 2.02 -20.22
CA LEU A 34 -25.17 1.54 -21.19
C LEU A 34 -26.53 1.25 -20.55
N ASN A 35 -26.56 0.85 -19.29
CA ASN A 35 -27.80 0.54 -18.58
C ASN A 35 -28.35 1.71 -17.75
N PHE A 36 -27.82 2.93 -17.91
CA PHE A 36 -28.22 4.11 -17.12
C PHE A 36 -28.21 3.84 -15.59
N GLY A 37 -27.26 3.04 -15.12
CA GLY A 37 -27.17 2.64 -13.72
C GLY A 37 -28.19 1.59 -13.24
N ARG A 38 -29.00 1.01 -14.15
CA ARG A 38 -29.86 -0.16 -13.89
C ARG A 38 -29.10 -1.46 -14.12
N VAL A 39 -28.17 -1.75 -13.22
CA VAL A 39 -27.29 -2.92 -13.30
C VAL A 39 -27.58 -3.88 -12.14
N GLY A 40 -27.40 -5.19 -12.37
CA GLY A 40 -27.60 -6.21 -11.35
C GLY A 40 -29.07 -6.62 -11.23
N LEU A 41 -29.67 -6.50 -10.04
CA LEU A 41 -31.04 -6.98 -9.78
C LEU A 41 -32.11 -6.28 -10.64
N GLU A 42 -31.82 -5.07 -11.12
CA GLU A 42 -32.71 -4.32 -12.02
C GLU A 42 -32.61 -4.77 -13.49
N ASN A 43 -31.51 -5.45 -13.86
CA ASN A 43 -31.32 -6.05 -15.19
C ASN A 43 -30.57 -7.40 -15.06
N PRO A 44 -31.29 -8.53 -14.97
CA PRO A 44 -30.72 -9.84 -14.66
C PRO A 44 -29.64 -10.28 -15.66
N ASP A 45 -29.71 -9.85 -16.91
CA ASP A 45 -28.74 -10.17 -17.96
C ASP A 45 -27.34 -9.60 -17.67
N THR A 46 -27.26 -8.57 -16.82
CA THR A 46 -26.00 -7.94 -16.42
C THR A 46 -25.38 -8.55 -15.17
N VAL A 47 -26.10 -9.39 -14.42
CA VAL A 47 -25.64 -9.94 -13.13
C VAL A 47 -24.37 -10.77 -13.30
N VAL A 48 -24.37 -11.72 -14.24
CA VAL A 48 -23.24 -12.63 -14.45
C VAL A 48 -22.00 -11.88 -14.98
N PRO A 49 -22.09 -11.03 -16.03
CA PRO A 49 -20.95 -10.23 -16.47
C PRO A 49 -20.36 -9.33 -15.38
N VAL A 50 -21.21 -8.70 -14.57
CA VAL A 50 -20.77 -7.85 -13.45
C VAL A 50 -20.05 -8.68 -12.40
N ALA A 51 -20.60 -9.84 -12.00
CA ALA A 51 -19.97 -10.71 -11.02
C ALA A 51 -18.59 -11.20 -11.49
N ILE A 52 -18.46 -11.60 -12.77
CA ILE A 52 -17.19 -12.00 -13.37
C ILE A 52 -16.20 -10.83 -13.36
N ALA A 53 -16.63 -9.65 -13.81
CA ALA A 53 -15.77 -8.48 -13.86
C ALA A 53 -15.30 -8.05 -12.46
N MET A 54 -16.18 -8.09 -11.46
CA MET A 54 -15.83 -7.81 -10.06
C MET A 54 -14.86 -8.85 -9.49
N GLY A 55 -15.13 -10.14 -9.72
CA GLY A 55 -14.26 -11.21 -9.24
C GLY A 55 -12.85 -11.10 -9.82
N LEU A 56 -12.76 -10.86 -11.12
CA LEU A 56 -11.50 -10.61 -11.79
C LEU A 56 -10.83 -9.33 -11.24
N LEU A 57 -11.55 -8.20 -11.14
CA LEU A 57 -11.01 -6.96 -10.57
C LEU A 57 -10.38 -7.19 -9.18
N ILE A 58 -11.03 -7.96 -8.32
CA ILE A 58 -10.50 -8.33 -6.99
C ILE A 58 -9.20 -9.14 -7.14
N VAL A 59 -9.15 -10.13 -8.02
CA VAL A 59 -7.92 -10.90 -8.32
C VAL A 59 -6.81 -9.96 -8.79
N GLY A 60 -7.12 -9.01 -9.69
CA GLY A 60 -6.15 -8.02 -10.16
C GLY A 60 -5.63 -7.12 -9.03
N ALA A 61 -6.51 -6.63 -8.15
CA ALA A 61 -6.14 -5.83 -6.99
C ALA A 61 -5.24 -6.63 -6.03
N LEU A 62 -5.53 -7.91 -5.80
CA LEU A 62 -4.69 -8.80 -5.01
C LEU A 62 -3.30 -8.99 -5.63
N LEU A 63 -3.21 -9.14 -6.95
CA LEU A 63 -1.92 -9.21 -7.65
C LEU A 63 -1.10 -7.91 -7.48
N VAL A 64 -1.75 -6.75 -7.48
CA VAL A 64 -1.08 -5.46 -7.19
C VAL A 64 -0.59 -5.41 -5.74
N VAL A 65 -1.39 -5.88 -4.76
CA VAL A 65 -0.94 -6.00 -3.36
C VAL A 65 0.31 -6.88 -3.27
N VAL A 66 0.30 -8.04 -3.94
CA VAL A 66 1.44 -8.96 -3.98
C VAL A 66 2.66 -8.28 -4.60
N ALA A 67 2.49 -7.61 -5.74
CA ALA A 67 3.55 -6.90 -6.43
C ALA A 67 4.20 -5.82 -5.53
N SER A 68 3.41 -4.97 -4.89
CA SER A 68 3.93 -3.93 -3.98
C SER A 68 4.55 -4.54 -2.71
N ALA A 69 4.02 -5.66 -2.21
CA ALA A 69 4.59 -6.36 -1.06
C ALA A 69 5.98 -6.95 -1.35
N THR A 70 6.31 -7.26 -2.62
CA THR A 70 7.65 -7.72 -3.02
C THR A 70 8.76 -6.69 -2.75
N ALA A 71 8.42 -5.41 -2.53
CA ALA A 71 9.38 -4.40 -2.05
C ALA A 71 10.12 -4.84 -0.77
N GLY A 72 9.47 -5.69 0.04
CA GLY A 72 10.09 -6.26 1.24
C GLY A 72 11.25 -7.22 0.95
N TRP A 73 11.35 -7.75 -0.26
CA TRP A 73 12.37 -8.70 -0.70
C TRP A 73 13.38 -8.06 -1.66
N SER A 74 12.91 -7.26 -2.61
CA SER A 74 13.73 -6.57 -3.61
C SER A 74 13.17 -5.19 -3.93
N SER A 75 13.91 -4.14 -3.59
CA SER A 75 13.55 -2.76 -3.95
C SER A 75 13.62 -2.50 -5.46
N LEU A 76 14.46 -3.24 -6.18
CA LEU A 76 14.71 -3.01 -7.61
C LEU A 76 13.48 -3.26 -8.47
N GLY A 77 12.70 -4.32 -8.16
CA GLY A 77 11.49 -4.62 -8.92
C GLY A 77 10.44 -3.53 -8.82
N VAL A 78 10.18 -3.06 -7.61
CA VAL A 78 9.19 -2.01 -7.36
C VAL A 78 9.66 -0.65 -7.90
N LEU A 79 10.97 -0.36 -7.90
CA LEU A 79 11.53 0.83 -8.55
C LEU A 79 11.33 0.81 -10.06
N VAL A 80 11.65 -0.30 -10.73
CA VAL A 80 11.53 -0.42 -12.19
C VAL A 80 10.06 -0.29 -12.61
N VAL A 81 9.17 -1.04 -11.95
CA VAL A 81 7.72 -0.97 -12.20
C VAL A 81 7.20 0.45 -11.95
N GLY A 82 7.59 1.05 -10.82
CA GLY A 82 7.21 2.42 -10.48
C GLY A 82 7.69 3.42 -11.52
N ALA A 83 8.94 3.35 -11.96
CA ALA A 83 9.50 4.25 -12.97
C ALA A 83 8.74 4.16 -14.31
N VAL A 84 8.43 2.94 -14.76
CA VAL A 84 7.62 2.73 -15.97
C VAL A 84 6.23 3.34 -15.80
N GLN A 85 5.57 3.13 -14.66
CA GLN A 85 4.26 3.71 -14.36
C GLN A 85 4.30 5.25 -14.28
N VAL A 86 5.37 5.83 -13.73
CA VAL A 86 5.57 7.29 -13.71
C VAL A 86 5.68 7.84 -15.13
N ILE A 87 6.51 7.21 -15.99
CA ILE A 87 6.69 7.65 -17.37
C ILE A 87 5.36 7.54 -18.14
N VAL A 88 4.71 6.38 -18.09
CA VAL A 88 3.42 6.14 -18.78
C VAL A 88 2.33 7.07 -18.24
N GLY A 89 2.24 7.22 -16.91
CA GLY A 89 1.27 8.10 -16.26
C GLY A 89 1.50 9.56 -16.59
N ALA A 90 2.75 10.05 -16.55
CA ALA A 90 3.08 11.42 -16.91
C ALA A 90 2.76 11.71 -18.39
N LEU A 91 3.13 10.80 -19.30
CA LEU A 91 2.79 10.93 -20.72
C LEU A 91 1.27 10.92 -20.96
N GLY A 92 0.52 10.10 -20.23
CA GLY A 92 -0.95 10.05 -20.34
C GLY A 92 -1.68 11.25 -19.72
N THR A 93 -1.08 11.87 -18.69
CA THR A 93 -1.67 12.99 -17.94
C THR A 93 -1.32 14.35 -18.55
N LEU A 94 -0.08 14.51 -19.02
CA LEU A 94 0.46 15.80 -19.47
C LEU A 94 0.35 16.02 -20.97
N LEU A 95 0.33 14.94 -21.76
CA LEU A 95 0.24 15.07 -23.22
C LEU A 95 -1.20 14.88 -23.69
N PRO A 96 -1.72 15.80 -24.51
CA PRO A 96 -3.07 15.68 -25.01
C PRO A 96 -3.24 14.45 -25.92
N PRO A 97 -4.41 13.79 -25.86
CA PRO A 97 -4.82 12.81 -26.84
C PRO A 97 -5.11 13.56 -28.14
N THR A 98 -4.15 13.67 -29.05
CA THR A 98 -4.41 14.20 -30.40
C THR A 98 -5.21 13.15 -31.18
N LEU A 99 -6.53 13.10 -30.95
CA LEU A 99 -7.44 12.20 -31.64
C LEU A 99 -7.85 12.77 -33.02
N SER A 100 -7.51 14.02 -33.31
CA SER A 100 -7.87 14.71 -34.53
C SER A 100 -6.95 14.30 -35.69
N ALA A 101 -7.51 13.66 -36.71
CA ALA A 101 -6.84 13.36 -37.98
C ALA A 101 -6.51 14.60 -38.85
N ARG A 102 -6.78 15.82 -38.36
CA ARG A 102 -6.36 17.09 -39.00
C ARG A 102 -5.04 17.53 -38.40
N SER A 103 -4.00 16.93 -38.94
CA SER A 103 -2.61 17.03 -38.54
C SER A 103 -1.90 18.21 -39.20
N ASP A 104 -2.00 19.41 -38.62
CA ASP A 104 -1.03 20.48 -38.93
C ASP A 104 -0.34 21.08 -37.69
N ALA A 105 -0.72 20.70 -36.45
CA ALA A 105 -0.27 21.48 -35.28
C ALA A 105 0.17 20.72 -34.01
N GLY A 106 0.42 19.40 -34.03
CA GLY A 106 0.92 18.77 -32.78
C GLY A 106 1.42 17.35 -32.87
N SER A 107 2.49 17.07 -32.09
CA SER A 107 3.00 15.73 -31.84
C SER A 107 1.98 14.90 -31.06
N ALA A 108 1.55 13.80 -31.66
CA ALA A 108 0.63 12.89 -31.01
C ALA A 108 1.28 12.21 -29.81
N SER A 109 0.58 12.18 -28.67
CA SER A 109 1.05 11.44 -27.50
C SER A 109 1.23 9.95 -27.89
N PRO A 110 2.45 9.39 -27.77
CA PRO A 110 2.72 8.03 -28.19
C PRO A 110 1.90 7.01 -27.40
N VAL A 111 1.50 7.35 -26.16
CA VAL A 111 0.63 6.53 -25.32
C VAL A 111 -0.75 6.37 -25.96
N TYR A 112 -1.38 7.47 -26.40
CA TYR A 112 -2.71 7.41 -27.00
C TYR A 112 -2.70 6.76 -28.39
N THR A 113 -1.62 6.92 -29.16
CA THR A 113 -1.41 6.15 -30.40
C THR A 113 -1.34 4.65 -30.11
N GLY A 114 -0.56 4.24 -29.10
CA GLY A 114 -0.49 2.85 -28.66
C GLY A 114 -1.85 2.31 -28.17
N LEU A 115 -2.60 3.10 -27.41
CA LEU A 115 -3.94 2.74 -26.97
C LEU A 115 -4.91 2.56 -28.14
N ARG A 116 -4.82 3.38 -29.19
CA ARG A 116 -5.66 3.24 -30.38
C ARG A 116 -5.44 1.89 -31.07
N GLU A 117 -4.18 1.47 -31.20
CA GLU A 117 -3.87 0.14 -31.75
C GLU A 117 -4.33 -0.97 -30.80
N LEU A 118 -4.13 -0.79 -29.50
CA LEU A 118 -4.60 -1.73 -28.48
C LEU A 118 -6.13 -1.86 -28.46
N TYR A 119 -6.88 -0.77 -28.74
CA TYR A 119 -8.34 -0.78 -28.83
C TYR A 119 -8.87 -1.78 -29.85
N ARG A 120 -8.13 -1.99 -30.94
CA ARG A 120 -8.51 -2.95 -31.99
C ARG A 120 -8.46 -4.39 -31.50
N VAL A 121 -7.63 -4.69 -30.51
CA VAL A 121 -7.41 -6.04 -29.97
C VAL A 121 -8.15 -6.25 -28.65
N LEU A 122 -8.12 -5.26 -27.76
CA LEU A 122 -8.62 -5.32 -26.39
C LEU A 122 -9.41 -4.02 -26.05
N PRO A 123 -10.62 -3.84 -26.58
CA PRO A 123 -11.40 -2.60 -26.40
C PRO A 123 -11.72 -2.32 -24.92
N ASP A 124 -11.93 -3.35 -24.11
CA ASP A 124 -12.30 -3.23 -22.70
C ASP A 124 -11.15 -2.68 -21.85
N LEU A 125 -9.95 -3.21 -22.06
CA LEU A 125 -8.72 -2.71 -21.46
C LEU A 125 -8.48 -1.26 -21.86
N THR A 126 -8.64 -0.96 -23.14
CA THR A 126 -8.39 0.38 -23.65
C THR A 126 -9.39 1.40 -23.10
N ASN A 127 -10.67 1.04 -22.95
CA ASN A 127 -11.66 1.91 -22.31
C ASN A 127 -11.28 2.25 -20.86
N GLY A 128 -10.82 1.24 -20.10
CA GLY A 128 -10.31 1.47 -18.74
C GLY A 128 -9.09 2.39 -18.74
N LEU A 129 -8.13 2.16 -19.66
CA LEU A 129 -6.92 2.98 -19.79
C LEU A 129 -7.23 4.43 -20.19
N TYR A 130 -8.18 4.66 -21.11
CA TYR A 130 -8.60 6.02 -21.51
C TYR A 130 -9.18 6.84 -20.36
N LEU A 131 -9.78 6.19 -19.36
CA LEU A 131 -10.33 6.86 -18.19
C LEU A 131 -9.28 7.06 -17.08
N VAL A 132 -8.36 6.12 -16.91
CA VAL A 132 -7.41 6.11 -15.78
C VAL A 132 -6.08 6.84 -16.09
N LEU A 133 -5.65 6.87 -17.34
CA LEU A 133 -4.42 7.59 -17.71
C LEU A 133 -4.53 9.11 -17.53
N PRO A 134 -5.53 9.82 -18.10
CA PRO A 134 -5.63 11.28 -17.96
C PRO A 134 -5.96 11.73 -16.54
N SER A 135 -6.52 10.83 -15.72
CA SER A 135 -6.80 11.13 -14.31
C SER A 135 -5.57 11.11 -13.41
N GLY A 136 -4.40 10.70 -13.92
CA GLY A 136 -3.15 10.72 -13.15
C GLY A 136 -3.03 9.64 -12.08
N VAL A 137 -3.97 8.70 -12.00
CA VAL A 137 -3.91 7.60 -11.03
C VAL A 137 -2.71 6.70 -11.29
N VAL A 138 -2.40 6.40 -12.57
CA VAL A 138 -1.19 5.61 -12.93
C VAL A 138 0.08 6.33 -12.48
N LEU A 139 0.13 7.66 -12.62
CA LEU A 139 1.24 8.49 -12.16
C LEU A 139 1.38 8.43 -10.62
N ALA A 140 0.28 8.57 -9.89
CA ALA A 140 0.26 8.48 -8.43
C ALA A 140 0.74 7.10 -7.93
N ILE A 141 0.28 6.00 -8.55
CA ILE A 141 0.73 4.63 -8.26
C ILE A 141 2.23 4.48 -8.55
N GLY A 142 2.68 4.98 -9.70
CA GLY A 142 4.09 4.93 -10.08
C GLY A 142 4.99 5.65 -9.08
N LEU A 143 4.63 6.88 -8.70
CA LEU A 143 5.40 7.66 -7.72
C LEU A 143 5.39 7.01 -6.34
N ALA A 144 4.25 6.45 -5.90
CA ALA A 144 4.17 5.68 -4.67
C ALA A 144 5.12 4.46 -4.68
N ASN A 145 5.15 3.70 -5.78
CA ASN A 145 6.05 2.56 -5.96
C ASN A 145 7.53 2.99 -5.99
N VAL A 146 7.87 4.07 -6.70
CA VAL A 146 9.24 4.62 -6.69
C VAL A 146 9.66 4.99 -5.27
N LEU A 147 8.82 5.73 -4.55
CA LEU A 147 9.12 6.13 -3.18
C LEU A 147 9.27 4.92 -2.25
N LEU A 148 8.43 3.89 -2.41
CA LEU A 148 8.55 2.64 -1.65
C LEU A 148 9.87 1.93 -1.92
N GLY A 149 10.29 1.88 -3.18
CA GLY A 149 11.58 1.34 -3.56
C GLY A 149 12.75 2.09 -2.92
N ILE A 150 12.70 3.42 -2.91
CA ILE A 150 13.70 4.28 -2.26
C ILE A 150 13.73 4.03 -0.75
N LEU A 151 12.56 3.99 -0.11
CA LEU A 151 12.44 3.75 1.33
C LEU A 151 12.93 2.35 1.72
N ALA A 152 12.62 1.33 0.91
CA ALA A 152 13.11 -0.03 1.11
C ALA A 152 14.65 -0.11 0.98
N ALA A 153 15.26 0.69 0.09
CA ALA A 153 16.71 0.81 -0.01
C ALA A 153 17.33 1.56 1.20
N ALA A 154 16.68 2.63 1.65
CA ALA A 154 17.20 3.52 2.71
C ALA A 154 17.11 2.93 4.14
N ARG A 155 16.12 2.07 4.43
CA ARG A 155 15.91 1.46 5.77
C ARG A 155 17.06 0.61 6.32
N ARG A 156 18.09 0.33 5.51
CA ARG A 156 19.29 -0.37 5.97
C ARG A 156 20.14 0.45 6.94
N ARG A 157 19.85 1.74 7.11
CA ARG A 157 20.56 2.65 8.03
C ARG A 157 19.64 2.91 9.23
N GLY A 158 20.01 2.32 10.37
CA GLY A 158 19.15 2.16 11.55
C GLY A 158 18.41 3.42 11.99
N GLN A 159 17.15 3.25 12.42
CA GLN A 159 16.37 4.31 13.06
C GLN A 159 15.88 3.88 14.43
N VAL A 160 16.25 4.70 15.41
CA VAL A 160 15.87 4.64 16.82
C VAL A 160 14.84 5.76 17.01
N ALA A 161 13.55 5.43 16.90
CA ALA A 161 12.47 6.32 17.32
C ALA A 161 11.50 5.52 18.19
N SER A 162 10.87 6.19 19.16
CA SER A 162 9.93 5.55 20.09
C SER A 162 8.77 4.91 19.30
N ARG A 163 8.64 3.59 19.42
CA ARG A 163 7.74 2.79 18.57
C ARG A 163 6.26 3.13 18.74
N ALA A 164 5.85 3.64 19.90
CA ALA A 164 4.44 3.93 20.21
C ALA A 164 3.97 5.23 19.55
N ALA A 165 4.68 6.35 19.77
CA ALA A 165 4.32 7.65 19.20
C ALA A 165 4.31 7.61 17.67
N ALA A 166 5.31 6.95 17.06
CA ALA A 166 5.37 6.75 15.62
C ALA A 166 4.15 5.99 15.06
N ARG A 167 3.60 5.01 15.80
CA ARG A 167 2.41 4.28 15.38
C ARG A 167 1.16 5.15 15.41
N VAL A 168 0.96 5.92 16.48
CA VAL A 168 -0.20 6.82 16.63
C VAL A 168 -0.17 7.90 15.55
N VAL A 169 0.97 8.57 15.37
CA VAL A 169 1.13 9.61 14.35
C VAL A 169 0.91 9.03 12.96
N SER A 170 1.49 7.87 12.63
CA SER A 170 1.27 7.23 11.33
C SER A 170 -0.19 6.79 11.12
N LEU A 171 -0.89 6.33 12.17
CA LEU A 171 -2.30 5.98 12.06
C LEU A 171 -3.14 7.23 11.77
N LEU A 172 -2.90 8.33 12.48
CA LEU A 172 -3.55 9.61 12.24
C LEU A 172 -3.26 10.14 10.83
N VAL A 173 -2.01 10.06 10.37
CA VAL A 173 -1.64 10.43 8.99
C VAL A 173 -2.38 9.55 7.99
N GLY A 174 -2.40 8.23 8.16
CA GLY A 174 -3.11 7.32 7.26
C GLY A 174 -4.62 7.59 7.21
N LEU A 175 -5.23 7.89 8.36
CA LEU A 175 -6.67 8.15 8.47
C LEU A 175 -7.06 9.53 7.91
N VAL A 176 -6.33 10.57 8.30
CA VAL A 176 -6.69 11.97 8.02
C VAL A 176 -6.16 12.44 6.66
N VAL A 177 -5.02 11.92 6.19
CA VAL A 177 -4.37 12.41 4.96
C VAL A 177 -4.75 11.59 3.74
N ALA A 178 -4.97 10.27 3.86
CA ALA A 178 -5.25 9.44 2.69
C ALA A 178 -6.58 9.80 2.00
N VAL A 179 -7.63 10.10 2.77
CA VAL A 179 -8.94 10.47 2.24
C VAL A 179 -8.89 11.77 1.42
N PRO A 180 -8.39 12.92 1.94
CA PRO A 180 -8.28 14.13 1.14
C PRO A 180 -7.28 13.98 -0.01
N ALA A 181 -6.20 13.22 0.15
CA ALA A 181 -5.27 12.94 -0.95
C ALA A 181 -6.00 12.28 -2.14
N VAL A 182 -6.78 11.23 -1.87
CA VAL A 182 -7.54 10.53 -2.90
C VAL A 182 -8.68 11.38 -3.46
N ALA A 183 -9.35 12.19 -2.63
CA ALA A 183 -10.36 13.13 -3.11
C ALA A 183 -9.75 14.16 -4.07
N MET A 184 -8.58 14.73 -3.75
CA MET A 184 -7.87 15.67 -4.62
C MET A 184 -7.42 15.02 -5.92
N ILE A 185 -6.90 13.79 -5.88
CA ILE A 185 -6.57 13.01 -7.09
C ILE A 185 -7.84 12.78 -7.93
N ALA A 186 -8.97 12.46 -7.30
CA ALA A 186 -10.23 12.23 -8.00
C ALA A 186 -10.77 13.48 -8.69
N VAL A 187 -10.81 14.61 -7.98
CA VAL A 187 -11.26 15.89 -8.53
C VAL A 187 -10.30 16.38 -9.61
N GLY A 188 -9.01 16.46 -9.28
CA GLY A 188 -8.00 16.98 -10.20
C GLY A 188 -7.87 16.13 -11.46
N GLY A 189 -7.86 14.80 -11.28
CA GLY A 189 -7.85 13.85 -12.39
C GLY A 189 -9.10 13.92 -13.27
N PHE A 190 -10.28 14.11 -12.68
CA PHE A 190 -11.52 14.23 -13.45
C PHE A 190 -11.61 15.53 -14.25
N LEU A 191 -11.21 16.66 -13.64
CA LEU A 191 -11.10 17.93 -14.35
C LEU A 191 -10.13 17.81 -15.53
N ASN A 192 -8.97 17.20 -15.29
CA ASN A 192 -7.99 16.95 -16.34
C ASN A 192 -8.55 16.06 -17.46
N TYR A 193 -9.21 14.95 -17.10
CA TYR A 193 -9.91 14.08 -18.06
C TYR A 193 -10.94 14.84 -18.90
N ARG A 194 -11.78 15.68 -18.28
CA ARG A 194 -12.77 16.48 -19.01
C ARG A 194 -12.10 17.42 -20.01
N TYR A 195 -11.05 18.14 -19.61
CA TYR A 195 -10.38 19.08 -20.51
C TYR A 195 -9.62 18.38 -21.64
N LEU A 196 -8.93 17.28 -21.34
CA LEU A 196 -8.12 16.52 -22.31
C LEU A 196 -8.97 15.74 -23.30
N ILE A 197 -9.96 14.99 -22.82
CA ILE A 197 -10.70 14.01 -23.62
C ILE A 197 -12.00 14.60 -24.13
N THR A 198 -12.77 15.29 -23.28
CA THR A 198 -14.12 15.76 -23.67
C THR A 198 -14.11 17.11 -24.36
N ALA A 199 -13.24 18.03 -23.91
CA ALA A 199 -13.17 19.38 -24.47
C ALA A 199 -12.09 19.53 -25.55
N LEU A 200 -11.10 18.62 -25.60
CA LEU A 200 -9.90 18.72 -26.46
C LEU A 200 -9.18 20.07 -26.29
N ARG A 201 -9.21 20.64 -25.07
CA ARG A 201 -8.68 21.99 -24.75
C ARG A 201 -7.28 21.95 -24.12
N GLY A 202 -6.64 20.79 -24.12
CA GLY A 202 -5.37 20.58 -23.43
C GLY A 202 -5.56 20.31 -21.94
N VAL A 203 -4.59 20.74 -21.14
CA VAL A 203 -4.48 20.40 -19.73
C VAL A 203 -5.10 21.50 -18.85
N ASP A 204 -5.95 21.12 -17.88
CA ASP A 204 -6.54 22.07 -16.93
C ASP A 204 -5.54 22.39 -15.80
N PRO A 205 -5.09 23.66 -15.63
CA PRO A 205 -4.12 24.00 -14.60
C PRO A 205 -4.66 23.76 -13.18
N VAL A 206 -5.96 23.95 -12.95
CA VAL A 206 -6.58 23.70 -11.64
C VAL A 206 -6.62 22.19 -11.37
N GLY A 207 -7.06 21.41 -12.35
CA GLY A 207 -7.03 19.95 -12.32
C GLY A 207 -5.64 19.39 -12.02
N LEU A 208 -4.61 19.90 -12.70
CA LEU A 208 -3.21 19.54 -12.42
C LEU A 208 -2.74 19.93 -11.02
N ALA A 209 -3.07 21.13 -10.56
CA ALA A 209 -2.66 21.59 -9.23
C ALA A 209 -3.28 20.71 -8.14
N LEU A 210 -4.57 20.37 -8.26
CA LEU A 210 -5.26 19.46 -7.34
C LEU A 210 -4.69 18.03 -7.41
N LEU A 211 -4.47 17.51 -8.61
CA LEU A 211 -3.86 16.19 -8.81
C LEU A 211 -2.47 16.15 -8.16
N GLY A 212 -1.63 17.16 -8.43
CA GLY A 212 -0.29 17.29 -7.86
C GLY A 212 -0.30 17.36 -6.34
N ALA A 213 -1.18 18.19 -5.76
CA ALA A 213 -1.35 18.28 -4.31
C ALA A 213 -1.78 16.93 -3.71
N GLY A 214 -2.76 16.25 -4.32
CA GLY A 214 -3.22 14.93 -3.90
C GLY A 214 -2.11 13.87 -3.97
N VAL A 215 -1.31 13.87 -5.05
CA VAL A 215 -0.13 12.99 -5.18
C VAL A 215 0.90 13.27 -4.10
N VAL A 216 1.21 14.54 -3.82
CA VAL A 216 2.16 14.91 -2.75
C VAL A 216 1.66 14.40 -1.39
N LEU A 217 0.39 14.59 -1.07
CA LEU A 217 -0.20 14.07 0.17
C LEU A 217 -0.15 12.53 0.24
N LEU A 218 -0.40 11.85 -0.88
CA LEU A 218 -0.27 10.39 -0.96
C LEU A 218 1.18 9.93 -0.74
N LEU A 219 2.15 10.66 -1.28
CA LEU A 219 3.57 10.41 -1.02
C LEU A 219 3.94 10.63 0.45
N VAL A 220 3.32 11.61 1.14
CA VAL A 220 3.48 11.78 2.59
C VAL A 220 2.94 10.56 3.35
N VAL A 221 1.79 9.98 2.96
CA VAL A 221 1.25 8.75 3.56
C VAL A 221 2.20 7.57 3.34
N VAL A 222 2.73 7.41 2.12
CA VAL A 222 3.73 6.38 1.79
C VAL A 222 5.03 6.60 2.57
N PHE A 223 5.48 7.85 2.70
CA PHE A 223 6.66 8.20 3.47
C PHE A 223 6.49 7.91 4.95
N ALA A 224 5.31 8.15 5.52
CA ALA A 224 4.98 7.79 6.90
C ALA A 224 5.10 6.28 7.15
N ALA A 225 4.98 5.45 6.11
CA ALA A 225 5.24 4.00 6.21
C ALA A 225 6.68 3.69 6.66
N ARG A 226 7.64 4.61 6.46
CA ARG A 226 9.01 4.54 6.99
C ARG A 226 9.04 4.38 8.50
N TRP A 227 8.15 5.07 9.21
CA TRP A 227 8.10 5.07 10.68
C TRP A 227 7.16 4.00 11.22
N SER A 228 6.02 3.80 10.55
CA SER A 228 5.08 2.72 10.89
C SER A 228 4.28 2.30 9.66
N SER A 229 4.25 0.98 9.40
CA SER A 229 3.46 0.39 8.31
C SER A 229 1.96 0.67 8.44
N MET A 230 1.47 1.09 9.61
CA MET A 230 0.05 1.33 9.85
C MET A 230 -0.52 2.47 8.99
N ALA A 231 0.26 3.51 8.67
CA ALA A 231 -0.21 4.59 7.80
C ALA A 231 -0.69 4.06 6.44
N ALA A 232 0.17 3.27 5.79
CA ALA A 232 -0.10 2.71 4.47
C ALA A 232 -1.16 1.60 4.51
N ILE A 233 -1.19 0.77 5.57
CA ILE A 233 -2.23 -0.27 5.73
C ILE A 233 -3.61 0.38 5.93
N VAL A 234 -3.73 1.32 6.88
CA VAL A 234 -5.01 1.97 7.18
C VAL A 234 -5.47 2.81 6.00
N GLY A 235 -4.59 3.65 5.43
CA GLY A 235 -4.90 4.42 4.23
C GLY A 235 -5.28 3.52 3.05
N GLY A 236 -4.54 2.43 2.83
CA GLY A 236 -4.85 1.46 1.78
C GLY A 236 -6.20 0.76 1.98
N LEU A 237 -6.54 0.36 3.21
CA LEU A 237 -7.83 -0.25 3.52
C LEU A 237 -9.00 0.73 3.34
N LEU A 238 -8.84 1.99 3.74
CA LEU A 238 -9.87 3.01 3.56
C LEU A 238 -10.13 3.29 2.07
N VAL A 239 -9.06 3.43 1.29
CA VAL A 239 -9.15 3.72 -0.14
C VAL A 239 -9.65 2.50 -0.92
N LEU A 240 -9.17 1.29 -0.60
CA LEU A 240 -9.65 0.05 -1.20
C LEU A 240 -11.11 -0.21 -0.83
N GLY A 241 -11.47 -0.07 0.45
CA GLY A 241 -12.83 -0.25 0.93
C GLY A 241 -13.79 0.76 0.31
N GLY A 242 -13.39 2.03 0.20
CA GLY A 242 -14.15 3.06 -0.52
C GLY A 242 -14.31 2.73 -2.00
N GLY A 243 -13.25 2.29 -2.68
CA GLY A 243 -13.30 1.84 -4.07
C GLY A 243 -14.24 0.65 -4.28
N LEU A 244 -14.14 -0.38 -3.43
CA LEU A 244 -15.06 -1.52 -3.47
C LEU A 244 -16.49 -1.09 -3.15
N ALA A 245 -16.71 -0.17 -2.21
CA ALA A 245 -18.05 0.36 -1.91
C ALA A 245 -18.66 1.09 -3.13
N THR A 246 -17.86 1.87 -3.87
CA THR A 246 -18.32 2.50 -5.13
C THR A 246 -18.64 1.50 -6.23
N LEU A 247 -18.08 0.29 -6.17
CA LEU A 247 -18.32 -0.80 -7.11
C LEU A 247 -19.55 -1.64 -6.73
N PHE A 248 -19.65 -2.07 -5.47
CA PHE A 248 -20.74 -2.95 -5.01
C PHE A 248 -22.03 -2.21 -4.70
N VAL A 249 -21.94 -0.99 -4.15
CA VAL A 249 -23.10 -0.23 -3.68
C VAL A 249 -22.99 1.24 -4.12
N PRO A 250 -22.88 1.52 -5.44
CA PRO A 250 -22.61 2.87 -5.95
C PRO A 250 -23.60 3.91 -5.44
N ARG A 251 -24.91 3.59 -5.38
CA ARG A 251 -25.94 4.50 -4.88
C ARG A 251 -25.73 4.89 -3.41
N ALA A 252 -25.42 3.92 -2.55
CA ALA A 252 -25.19 4.20 -1.14
C ALA A 252 -23.88 4.97 -0.91
N ALA A 253 -22.81 4.58 -1.61
CA ALA A 253 -21.52 5.25 -1.53
C ALA A 253 -21.63 6.73 -1.96
N LEU A 254 -22.28 7.00 -3.09
CA LEU A 254 -22.49 8.36 -3.58
C LEU A 254 -23.50 9.15 -2.74
N ALA A 255 -24.49 8.49 -2.12
CA ALA A 255 -25.42 9.17 -1.22
C ALA A 255 -24.70 9.77 0.00
N VAL A 256 -23.67 9.11 0.53
CA VAL A 256 -22.84 9.66 1.63
C VAL A 256 -22.11 10.91 1.17
N VAL A 257 -21.50 10.88 -0.02
CA VAL A 257 -20.79 12.03 -0.62
C VAL A 257 -21.76 13.18 -0.89
N ASN A 258 -22.95 12.90 -1.44
CA ASN A 258 -23.98 13.90 -1.71
C ASN A 258 -24.50 14.55 -0.42
N ARG A 259 -24.73 13.77 0.65
CA ARG A 259 -25.16 14.29 1.96
C ARG A 259 -24.11 15.21 2.60
N ALA A 260 -22.83 15.00 2.29
CA ALA A 260 -21.75 15.87 2.75
C ALA A 260 -21.71 17.23 2.00
N GLY A 261 -22.63 17.49 1.06
CA GLY A 261 -22.70 18.75 0.32
C GLY A 261 -21.53 18.94 -0.65
N ILE A 262 -20.90 17.84 -1.06
CA ILE A 262 -19.74 17.85 -1.96
C ILE A 262 -20.20 18.20 -3.39
N GLY A 263 -19.43 19.04 -4.08
CA GLY A 263 -19.78 19.53 -5.42
C GLY A 263 -19.89 18.42 -6.50
N PRO A 264 -20.66 18.66 -7.58
CA PRO A 264 -20.97 17.67 -8.61
C PRO A 264 -19.72 17.14 -9.33
N ASP A 265 -18.69 17.97 -9.52
CA ASP A 265 -17.44 17.54 -10.17
C ASP A 265 -16.69 16.48 -9.36
N VAL A 266 -16.74 16.58 -8.03
CA VAL A 266 -16.11 15.60 -7.13
C VAL A 266 -16.87 14.28 -7.17
N ILE A 267 -18.21 14.33 -7.16
CA ILE A 267 -19.07 13.15 -7.24
C ILE A 267 -18.82 12.42 -8.57
N GLN A 268 -18.73 13.15 -9.68
CA GLN A 268 -18.42 12.59 -10.98
C GLN A 268 -17.00 11.99 -11.02
N GLY A 269 -15.99 12.68 -10.47
CA GLY A 269 -14.64 12.15 -10.39
C GLY A 269 -14.55 10.87 -9.55
N ILE A 270 -15.23 10.83 -8.40
CA ILE A 270 -15.35 9.63 -7.55
C ILE A 270 -16.04 8.50 -8.30
N THR A 271 -17.11 8.81 -9.05
CA THR A 271 -17.85 7.80 -9.80
C THR A 271 -16.98 7.23 -10.92
N VAL A 272 -16.36 8.07 -11.75
CA VAL A 272 -15.50 7.62 -12.84
C VAL A 272 -14.33 6.80 -12.33
N LEU A 273 -13.58 7.31 -11.34
CA LEU A 273 -12.43 6.58 -10.79
C LEU A 273 -12.83 5.32 -10.01
N GLY A 274 -13.93 5.38 -9.27
CA GLY A 274 -14.45 4.25 -8.52
C GLY A 274 -14.87 3.12 -9.45
N THR A 275 -15.66 3.44 -10.47
CA THR A 275 -16.18 2.45 -11.42
C THR A 275 -15.10 1.80 -12.27
N VAL A 276 -14.03 2.53 -12.63
CA VAL A 276 -12.91 1.96 -13.41
C VAL A 276 -11.89 1.23 -12.51
N GLY A 277 -12.13 1.18 -11.19
CA GLY A 277 -11.23 0.49 -10.25
C GLY A 277 -9.96 1.26 -9.90
N GLY A 278 -9.89 2.55 -10.21
CA GLY A 278 -8.73 3.41 -9.87
C GLY A 278 -8.50 3.49 -8.36
N PHE A 279 -9.55 3.60 -7.56
CA PHE A 279 -9.44 3.54 -6.10
C PHE A 279 -9.01 2.17 -5.59
N ALA A 280 -9.49 1.08 -6.21
CA ALA A 280 -9.05 -0.26 -5.85
C ALA A 280 -7.54 -0.43 -6.10
N LEU A 281 -7.02 0.07 -7.23
CA LEU A 281 -5.58 0.06 -7.52
C LEU A 281 -4.75 0.88 -6.54
N LEU A 282 -5.18 2.11 -6.22
CA LEU A 282 -4.48 2.96 -5.25
C LEU A 282 -4.48 2.32 -3.86
N GLY A 283 -5.64 1.84 -3.42
CA GLY A 283 -5.79 1.17 -2.13
C GLY A 283 -4.97 -0.11 -2.03
N ALA A 284 -4.98 -0.95 -3.08
CA ALA A 284 -4.16 -2.15 -3.18
C ALA A 284 -2.65 -1.84 -3.13
N THR A 285 -2.22 -0.80 -3.84
CA THR A 285 -0.81 -0.35 -3.85
C THR A 285 -0.39 0.09 -2.44
N LEU A 286 -1.18 0.92 -1.77
CA LEU A 286 -0.92 1.37 -0.38
C LEU A 286 -0.94 0.21 0.62
N LEU A 287 -1.87 -0.73 0.46
CA LEU A 287 -1.94 -1.91 1.32
C LEU A 287 -0.71 -2.80 1.15
N GLY A 288 -0.33 -3.10 -0.10
CA GLY A 288 0.86 -3.86 -0.42
C GLY A 288 2.15 -3.17 0.05
N ALA A 289 2.21 -1.84 -0.05
CA ALA A 289 3.27 -1.01 0.50
C ALA A 289 3.43 -1.19 2.01
N GLY A 290 2.33 -1.14 2.75
CA GLY A 290 2.30 -1.36 4.19
C GLY A 290 2.73 -2.79 4.58
N ILE A 291 2.27 -3.80 3.84
CA ILE A 291 2.66 -5.20 4.03
C ILE A 291 4.15 -5.38 3.76
N GLY A 292 4.66 -4.88 2.63
CA GLY A 292 6.07 -4.95 2.24
C GLY A 292 6.98 -4.27 3.27
N ALA A 293 6.57 -3.10 3.77
CA ALA A 293 7.26 -2.40 4.86
C ALA A 293 7.37 -3.25 6.14
N ARG A 294 6.33 -4.02 6.48
CA ARG A 294 6.31 -4.90 7.66
C ARG A 294 7.19 -6.13 7.47
N ILE A 295 7.18 -6.74 6.27
CA ILE A 295 8.03 -7.88 5.92
C ILE A 295 9.50 -7.48 5.97
N ALA A 296 9.86 -6.34 5.36
CA ALA A 296 11.23 -5.82 5.37
C ALA A 296 11.79 -5.68 6.79
N GLY A 297 10.99 -5.16 7.72
CA GLY A 297 11.38 -5.01 9.13
C GLY A 297 11.68 -6.34 9.82
N ARG A 298 10.90 -7.40 9.54
CA ARG A 298 11.11 -8.73 10.12
C ARG A 298 12.37 -9.41 9.58
N VAL A 299 12.62 -9.28 8.28
CA VAL A 299 13.82 -9.86 7.64
C VAL A 299 15.09 -9.20 8.16
N GLY A 300 15.06 -7.87 8.36
CA GLY A 300 16.17 -7.12 8.96
C GLY A 300 16.51 -7.59 10.38
N ALA A 301 15.51 -7.74 11.24
CA ALA A 301 15.70 -8.18 12.63
C ALA A 301 16.27 -9.61 12.76
N ARG A 302 15.93 -10.52 11.84
CA ARG A 302 16.53 -11.87 11.85
C ARG A 302 18.02 -11.81 11.56
N ARG A 303 18.44 -11.01 10.56
CA ARG A 303 19.87 -10.92 10.17
C ARG A 303 20.73 -10.32 11.27
N SER A 304 20.23 -9.35 12.05
CA SER A 304 20.98 -8.80 13.17
C SER A 304 21.20 -9.83 14.28
N ASN A 305 20.25 -10.73 14.53
CA ASN A 305 20.38 -11.75 15.57
C ASN A 305 21.39 -12.86 15.21
N TRP A 306 21.61 -13.13 13.91
CA TRP A 306 22.63 -14.08 13.46
C TRP A 306 24.06 -13.56 13.58
N VAL A 307 24.23 -12.24 13.66
CA VAL A 307 25.55 -11.59 13.75
C VAL A 307 25.88 -11.20 15.19
N ALA A 308 24.95 -11.36 16.13
CA ALA A 308 25.30 -11.30 17.54
C ALA A 308 26.25 -12.48 17.82
N PRO A 309 27.53 -12.23 18.16
CA PRO A 309 28.48 -13.30 18.46
C PRO A 309 27.87 -14.12 19.59
N HIS A 310 27.73 -15.44 19.37
CA HIS A 310 27.32 -16.34 20.43
C HIS A 310 28.38 -16.25 21.53
N PRO A 311 28.06 -15.67 22.70
CA PRO A 311 28.98 -15.69 23.82
C PRO A 311 29.01 -17.14 24.30
N GLY A 312 30.02 -17.89 23.88
CA GLY A 312 30.15 -19.32 24.20
C GLY A 312 30.27 -20.28 23.03
N ALA A 313 30.57 -19.82 21.81
CA ALA A 313 31.17 -20.74 20.82
C ALA A 313 32.59 -21.08 21.29
N GLU A 314 32.68 -22.19 22.02
CA GLU A 314 33.84 -22.76 22.68
C GLU A 314 35.05 -22.89 21.74
N GLY A 315 36.14 -22.21 22.09
CA GLY A 315 37.43 -22.33 21.41
C GLY A 315 38.36 -21.15 21.65
N ASP A 316 37.82 -19.95 21.85
CA ASP A 316 38.62 -18.81 22.27
C ASP A 316 38.78 -18.86 23.80
N GLU A 317 40.04 -18.99 24.21
CA GLU A 317 40.48 -18.89 25.59
C GLU A 317 39.81 -17.71 26.32
N PRO A 318 39.70 -17.74 27.67
CA PRO A 318 39.31 -16.60 28.49
C PRO A 318 40.39 -15.50 28.45
N GLY A 319 40.64 -14.96 27.26
CA GLY A 319 41.62 -13.94 26.94
C GLY A 319 41.01 -12.56 27.06
N ARG A 320 40.89 -12.13 28.31
CA ARG A 320 40.68 -10.76 28.78
C ARG A 320 39.25 -10.22 28.70
N PRO A 321 38.73 -9.70 29.83
CA PRO A 321 37.55 -8.85 29.78
C PRO A 321 37.91 -7.65 28.90
N TRP A 322 37.15 -7.44 27.84
CA TRP A 322 37.15 -6.19 27.09
C TRP A 322 36.57 -5.12 28.02
N VAL A 323 37.40 -4.65 28.94
CA VAL A 323 37.23 -3.36 29.60
C VAL A 323 37.21 -2.36 28.45
N THR A 324 36.02 -1.96 28.04
CA THR A 324 35.86 -0.81 27.15
C THR A 324 36.20 0.40 28.02
N PRO A 325 37.37 1.05 27.86
CA PRO A 325 37.71 2.19 28.70
C PRO A 325 36.75 3.31 28.30
N GLY A 326 35.79 3.64 29.17
CA GLY A 326 34.92 4.80 29.01
C GLY A 326 33.44 4.55 28.74
N TYR A 327 32.92 3.32 28.80
CA TYR A 327 31.47 3.11 28.89
C TYR A 327 31.05 3.05 30.36
N THR A 328 30.93 4.20 31.01
CA THR A 328 30.13 4.30 32.24
C THR A 328 28.67 4.06 31.83
N PRO A 329 27.99 3.02 32.35
CA PRO A 329 26.54 2.98 32.27
C PRO A 329 26.07 4.25 32.97
N VAL A 330 25.38 5.11 32.22
CA VAL A 330 24.65 6.22 32.83
C VAL A 330 23.54 5.56 33.65
N ASP A 331 23.75 5.56 34.96
CA ASP A 331 22.75 5.28 35.99
C ASP A 331 21.57 6.23 35.80
N GLY A 332 20.65 5.86 34.92
CA GLY A 332 19.31 6.40 34.85
C GLY A 332 18.42 5.58 35.76
N GLY A 333 18.35 6.00 37.02
CA GLY A 333 17.60 5.38 38.09
C GLY A 333 16.15 5.03 37.75
N GLY A 334 15.68 3.94 38.35
CA GLY A 334 14.31 3.46 38.22
C GLY A 334 14.05 2.25 39.11
N ALA A 335 13.97 2.50 40.42
CA ALA A 335 13.30 1.68 41.44
C ALA A 335 13.72 0.22 41.58
N ALA A 336 14.75 0.01 42.41
CA ALA A 336 14.86 -1.20 43.21
C ALA A 336 13.90 -1.08 44.40
N ASP A 337 12.76 -1.75 44.34
CA ASP A 337 12.06 -2.20 45.55
C ASP A 337 12.50 -3.63 45.82
N GLY A 338 13.15 -3.82 46.97
CA GLY A 338 13.73 -5.06 47.41
C GLY A 338 12.68 -6.14 47.65
N VAL A 339 12.92 -7.31 47.08
CA VAL A 339 12.38 -8.57 47.59
C VAL A 339 13.55 -9.54 47.70
N ASP A 340 14.00 -9.70 48.93
CA ASP A 340 14.87 -10.76 49.42
C ASP A 340 14.39 -12.12 48.91
N ARG A 341 15.20 -12.80 48.11
CA ARG A 341 15.09 -14.25 47.89
C ARG A 341 16.40 -14.89 48.28
N THR A 342 16.49 -15.15 49.58
CA THR A 342 17.41 -16.11 50.18
C THR A 342 17.26 -17.46 49.50
N SER A 343 18.37 -17.94 48.94
CA SER A 343 18.58 -19.27 48.38
C SER A 343 18.24 -20.39 49.37
N PRO A 344 17.62 -21.50 48.96
CA PRO A 344 17.70 -22.74 49.71
C PRO A 344 18.90 -23.57 49.25
N THR A 345 19.83 -23.74 50.17
CA THR A 345 20.89 -24.74 50.19
C THR A 345 20.30 -26.14 50.04
N VAL A 346 20.65 -26.86 48.98
CA VAL A 346 20.30 -28.28 48.81
C VAL A 346 21.36 -29.10 49.54
N VAL A 347 21.03 -29.56 50.74
CA VAL A 347 21.82 -30.52 51.52
C VAL A 347 21.22 -31.92 51.28
N LEU A 348 22.05 -32.83 50.78
CA LEU A 348 21.78 -34.27 50.67
C LEU A 348 21.74 -34.92 52.06
N PRO A 349 20.81 -35.83 52.36
CA PRO A 349 20.95 -36.75 53.47
C PRO A 349 21.24 -38.18 52.99
N SER A 350 22.40 -38.70 53.42
CA SER A 350 22.69 -40.13 53.52
C SER A 350 22.41 -40.62 54.95
N ASP A 351 21.89 -41.84 55.01
CA ASP A 351 21.73 -42.76 56.16
C ASP A 351 20.41 -42.77 56.97
N PRO A 352 19.75 -43.95 57.06
CA PRO A 352 18.76 -44.32 58.08
C PRO A 352 19.48 -45.08 59.24
N PRO A 353 18.81 -45.81 60.16
CA PRO A 353 17.52 -45.69 60.84
C PRO A 353 17.69 -45.55 62.37
N THR A 354 16.62 -45.30 63.13
CA THR A 354 16.35 -45.90 64.46
C THR A 354 15.00 -45.41 65.02
N SER A 355 14.04 -46.33 65.15
CA SER A 355 12.94 -46.27 66.13
C SER A 355 13.51 -46.18 67.57
N PRO A 356 12.72 -46.00 68.67
CA PRO A 356 11.27 -45.81 68.85
C PRO A 356 10.91 -44.64 69.81
N GLY A 357 9.64 -44.24 69.91
CA GLY A 357 9.25 -43.20 70.88
C GLY A 357 7.76 -42.94 71.00
N TYR A 358 7.08 -43.86 71.67
CA TYR A 358 5.72 -43.76 72.19
C TYR A 358 5.54 -42.51 73.08
N GLN A 359 4.51 -41.69 72.87
CA GLN A 359 3.75 -41.01 73.93
C GLN A 359 2.41 -40.45 73.41
N ALA A 360 1.34 -40.83 74.11
CA ALA A 360 -0.04 -40.40 73.91
C ALA A 360 -0.35 -39.17 74.82
N PRO A 361 -1.62 -38.87 75.16
CA PRO A 361 -2.46 -37.81 74.61
C PRO A 361 -2.64 -36.60 75.56
N GLY A 362 -3.03 -35.44 75.04
CA GLY A 362 -3.31 -34.24 75.83
C GLY A 362 -4.48 -33.44 75.30
N SER A 363 -5.51 -33.34 76.12
CA SER A 363 -6.81 -32.69 75.95
C SER A 363 -6.75 -31.16 75.82
N ARG A 364 -7.70 -30.61 75.06
CA ARG A 364 -8.76 -29.69 75.53
C ARG A 364 -9.86 -29.57 74.49
#